data_AF-A0A538U6V8-F1
#
_entry.id   AF-A0A538U6V8-F1
#
_cell.length_a   1.000
_cell.length_b   1.000
_cell.length_c   1.000
_cell.angle_alpha   90.00
_cell.angle_beta   90.00
_cell.angle_gamma   90.00
#
_symmetry.space_group_name_H-M   'P 1'
#
loop_
_entity.id
_entity.type
_entity.pdbx_description
1 polymer ?
#
loop_
_entity_poly.entity_id
_entity_poly.type
_entity_poly.pdbx_seq_one_letter_code
_entity_poly.pdbx_strand_id
1 'polypeptide(L)'
;MARRRRGRYSRDRVTPDDASGEHVPPHLLPAQGPISIFIHHNTLHAFEHLPFEDAVEQAADELGREPFLEETRYRDKLASGRIRAKDVEALILEYLGPRSAENVAGIGSRLDLWRAVVLHGIPEAMGQELSWILEETEVLSRFRDDVPASARSASLALGELNGRVGDERRAVRRLWQSSLDAVRSADAPPRLPLEAPVRHRDWLLAAHRIDTDAWIHPPLIRFLAGYLDQGLAHWSMPERGRGIHGCFLEVYGTSLAAQSGHWARTLPSIVADDRAAGRHALDSIAHSLVQLGVSEAETSDYVRAELLALRGWAGIVRQIEERPDRVPARDLEVTLGGYLAVRLLFERAAIDEAAKQLSLRGPVSDLQNRLRDRLLVPPAATAAERAWPMFQLAQLCGIDPSIVEQWTPRHVAALESELREVDGVRRRRILHQAFERAIRHRLYDALVHHLPRTPAGPPAFQAIFCLDEREESFRRHLEEVDPACETFATAGFFNVAMYHEGVTDAHARPLCPVAIRPDHYVAEIEADGRGLVERTRRFHRRAAGFLGYNVHLGSRLPVPGALLMTAFGWLALVPLVLRVVFPWLSSRWRRIR
;
A
#
# COMPACT_ATOMS: atom_id res chain seq x y z
N MET A 1 -18.33 7.47 64.16
CA MET A 1 -18.12 8.87 63.72
C MET A 1 -16.77 8.92 63.00
N ALA A 2 -16.58 9.37 61.76
CA ALA A 2 -17.41 10.01 60.77
C ALA A 2 -16.87 9.65 59.37
N ARG A 3 -17.78 9.60 58.39
CA ARG A 3 -17.57 9.34 56.96
C ARG A 3 -16.55 10.33 56.34
N ARG A 4 -15.57 9.84 55.59
CA ARG A 4 -14.85 10.65 54.58
C ARG A 4 -15.48 10.44 53.20
N ARG A 5 -15.78 11.57 52.57
CA ARG A 5 -16.57 11.72 51.34
C ARG A 5 -15.79 11.24 50.11
N ARG A 6 -16.49 10.53 49.22
CA ARG A 6 -16.11 10.30 47.82
C ARG A 6 -16.00 11.66 47.10
N GLY A 7 -14.83 11.96 46.54
CA GLY A 7 -14.62 13.04 45.59
C GLY A 7 -15.18 12.65 44.23
N ARG A 8 -15.89 13.59 43.58
CA ARG A 8 -16.50 13.44 42.26
C ARG A 8 -15.44 13.31 41.17
N TYR A 9 -15.69 12.42 40.22
CA TYR A 9 -15.09 12.41 38.89
C TYR A 9 -15.18 13.83 38.29
N SER A 10 -14.01 14.43 38.05
CA SER A 10 -13.85 15.66 37.28
C SER A 10 -13.65 15.25 35.82
N ARG A 11 -14.27 15.97 34.89
CA ARG A 11 -14.34 15.64 33.47
C ARG A 11 -12.94 15.50 32.83
N ASP A 12 -12.82 14.40 32.09
CA ASP A 12 -11.81 14.03 31.12
C ASP A 12 -11.35 15.23 30.27
N ARG A 13 -10.04 15.50 30.27
CA ARG A 13 -9.39 16.45 29.35
C ARG A 13 -8.23 15.70 28.70
N VAL A 14 -8.32 15.49 27.39
CA VAL A 14 -7.21 15.10 26.52
C VAL A 14 -6.05 16.08 26.75
N THR A 15 -4.86 15.59 27.11
CA THR A 15 -3.71 16.46 27.36
C THR A 15 -2.92 16.73 26.07
N PRO A 16 -2.14 17.83 25.97
CA PRO A 16 -1.30 18.11 24.82
C PRO A 16 -0.26 17.01 24.52
N ASP A 17 0.17 16.25 25.54
CA ASP A 17 1.09 15.12 25.39
C ASP A 17 0.42 13.95 24.67
N ASP A 18 -0.85 13.66 24.96
CA ASP A 18 -1.65 12.65 24.25
C ASP A 18 -1.90 13.03 22.77
N ALA A 19 -1.97 14.34 22.49
CA ALA A 19 -2.24 14.93 21.18
C ALA A 19 -0.97 15.18 20.33
N SER A 20 0.22 15.00 20.91
CA SER A 20 1.51 15.26 20.26
C SER A 20 1.82 14.34 19.07
N GLY A 21 1.13 13.20 18.98
CA GLY A 21 1.48 12.13 18.05
C GLY A 21 2.72 11.33 18.47
N GLU A 22 3.34 11.62 19.63
CA GLU A 22 4.45 10.81 20.17
C GLU A 22 4.05 9.36 20.45
N HIS A 23 2.75 9.09 20.62
CA HIS A 23 2.19 7.75 20.81
C HIS A 23 1.83 7.02 19.51
N VAL A 24 1.96 7.66 18.34
CA VAL A 24 1.90 6.93 17.06
C VAL A 24 3.23 6.22 16.92
N PRO A 25 3.25 4.88 16.84
CA PRO A 25 4.51 4.18 16.79
C PRO A 25 5.35 4.71 15.63
N PRO A 26 6.55 5.29 15.89
CA PRO A 26 7.37 5.97 14.89
C PRO A 26 7.86 5.04 13.76
N HIS A 27 7.46 3.79 13.74
CA HIS A 27 7.83 2.82 12.72
C HIS A 27 6.76 2.62 11.62
N LEU A 28 5.52 3.08 11.80
CA LEU A 28 4.46 2.85 10.79
C LEU A 28 4.46 3.85 9.64
N LEU A 29 5.07 5.03 9.83
CA LEU A 29 5.28 5.98 8.75
C LEU A 29 6.59 5.65 8.03
N PRO A 30 6.62 5.66 6.69
CA PRO A 30 7.83 5.33 5.97
C PRO A 30 8.93 6.35 6.29
N ALA A 31 10.10 5.87 6.69
CA ALA A 31 11.32 6.66 6.89
C ALA A 31 11.98 7.12 5.57
N GLN A 32 11.24 7.06 4.46
CA GLN A 32 11.74 7.42 3.14
C GLN A 32 11.23 8.80 2.75
N GLY A 33 12.15 9.64 2.29
CA GLY A 33 11.81 10.88 1.60
C GLY A 33 11.32 10.62 0.17
N PRO A 34 10.96 11.68 -0.57
CA PRO A 34 10.68 11.59 -1.99
C PRO A 34 11.80 10.86 -2.74
N ILE A 35 11.46 9.78 -3.46
CA ILE A 35 12.42 8.92 -4.14
C ILE A 35 13.04 9.67 -5.32
N SER A 36 14.26 10.19 -5.17
CA SER A 36 15.07 10.74 -6.27
C SER A 36 16.18 9.79 -6.73
N ILE A 37 16.50 8.78 -5.90
CA ILE A 37 17.45 7.69 -6.15
C ILE A 37 16.93 6.41 -5.49
N PHE A 38 17.15 5.26 -6.13
CA PHE A 38 16.72 3.96 -5.62
C PHE A 38 17.58 3.55 -4.42
N ILE A 39 16.96 3.35 -3.26
CA ILE A 39 17.59 2.76 -2.08
C ILE A 39 16.66 1.64 -1.60
N HIS A 40 17.22 0.45 -1.36
CA HIS A 40 16.47 -0.64 -0.73
C HIS A 40 16.17 -0.24 0.72
N HIS A 41 14.90 -0.16 1.08
CA HIS A 41 14.49 -0.04 2.47
C HIS A 41 13.29 -0.94 2.66
N ASN A 42 13.31 -1.67 3.77
CA ASN A 42 12.26 -2.61 4.09
C ASN A 42 10.96 -1.85 4.35
N THR A 43 9.98 -2.00 3.45
CA THR A 43 8.66 -1.39 3.62
C THR A 43 7.92 -1.93 4.85
N LEU A 44 8.38 -3.04 5.40
CA LEU A 44 7.87 -3.69 6.61
C LEU A 44 8.77 -3.46 7.83
N HIS A 45 9.62 -2.43 7.86
CA HIS A 45 10.54 -2.18 8.97
C HIS A 45 9.85 -2.12 10.35
N ALA A 46 8.62 -1.61 10.41
CA ALA A 46 7.72 -1.68 11.56
C ALA A 46 7.50 -3.08 12.15
N PHE A 47 7.52 -4.08 11.28
CA PHE A 47 7.13 -5.44 11.54
C PHE A 47 8.33 -6.39 11.51
N GLU A 48 9.57 -5.87 11.49
CA GLU A 48 10.81 -6.68 11.45
C GLU A 48 11.00 -7.59 12.65
N HIS A 49 10.29 -7.31 13.75
CA HIS A 49 10.28 -8.15 14.95
C HIS A 49 9.40 -9.40 14.81
N LEU A 50 8.64 -9.53 13.72
CA LEU A 50 7.75 -10.65 13.42
C LEU A 50 8.34 -11.53 12.31
N PRO A 51 7.95 -12.83 12.27
CA PRO A 51 8.16 -13.65 11.08
C PRO A 51 7.54 -12.98 9.84
N PHE A 52 8.16 -13.16 8.67
CA PHE A 52 7.79 -12.43 7.45
C PHE A 52 6.29 -12.55 7.12
N GLU A 53 5.71 -13.74 7.24
CA GLU A 53 4.31 -13.97 6.91
C GLU A 53 3.35 -13.27 7.87
N ASP A 54 3.68 -13.24 9.16
CA ASP A 54 2.89 -12.52 10.16
C ASP A 54 3.07 -11.00 10.00
N ALA A 55 4.28 -10.57 9.63
CA ALA A 55 4.60 -9.17 9.34
C ALA A 55 3.79 -8.61 8.17
N VAL A 56 3.66 -9.36 7.06
CA VAL A 56 2.87 -8.90 5.90
C VAL A 56 1.37 -8.92 6.19
N GLU A 57 0.87 -9.90 6.95
CA GLU A 57 -0.55 -9.97 7.34
C GLU A 57 -0.91 -8.83 8.29
N GLN A 58 -0.10 -8.56 9.32
CA GLN A 58 -0.34 -7.41 10.19
C GLN A 58 -0.19 -6.09 9.43
N ALA A 59 0.80 -5.97 8.53
CA ALA A 59 0.93 -4.79 7.69
C ALA A 59 -0.28 -4.61 6.75
N ALA A 60 -0.89 -5.69 6.26
CA ALA A 60 -2.08 -5.63 5.43
C ALA A 60 -3.28 -5.05 6.19
N ASP A 61 -3.50 -5.50 7.43
CA ASP A 61 -4.56 -5.00 8.31
C ASP A 61 -4.36 -3.52 8.63
N GLU A 62 -3.14 -3.13 8.98
CA GLU A 62 -2.82 -1.76 9.40
C GLU A 62 -2.75 -0.77 8.24
N LEU A 63 -2.21 -1.21 7.09
CA LEU A 63 -1.99 -0.36 5.94
C LEU A 63 -3.08 -0.49 4.88
N GLY A 64 -4.05 -1.39 5.04
CA GLY A 64 -5.14 -1.66 4.08
C GLY A 64 -4.62 -2.04 2.69
N ARG A 65 -3.66 -2.97 2.64
CA ARG A 65 -3.00 -3.45 1.41
C ARG A 65 -2.99 -4.97 1.35
N GLU A 66 -2.80 -5.53 0.17
CA GLU A 66 -2.69 -6.98 0.00
C GLU A 66 -1.35 -7.51 0.55
N PRO A 67 -1.35 -8.53 1.43
CA PRO A 67 -0.13 -9.07 2.05
C PRO A 67 0.71 -9.92 1.08
N PHE A 68 0.07 -10.51 0.07
CA PHE A 68 0.68 -11.44 -0.87
C PHE A 68 0.24 -11.13 -2.31
N LEU A 69 0.91 -11.73 -3.28
CA LEU A 69 0.48 -11.68 -4.69
C LEU A 69 -0.93 -12.24 -4.86
N GLU A 70 -1.66 -11.74 -5.85
CA GLU A 70 -2.92 -12.31 -6.31
C GLU A 70 -2.81 -13.83 -6.54
N GLU A 71 -3.86 -14.58 -6.19
CA GLU A 71 -3.85 -16.05 -6.33
C GLU A 71 -3.56 -16.49 -7.77
N THR A 72 -4.08 -15.77 -8.76
CA THR A 72 -3.83 -16.02 -10.19
C THR A 72 -2.34 -16.00 -10.53
N ARG A 73 -1.54 -15.12 -9.90
CA ARG A 73 -0.09 -15.08 -10.09
C ARG A 73 0.61 -16.29 -9.50
N TYR A 74 0.15 -16.80 -8.36
CA TYR A 74 0.66 -18.07 -7.82
C TYR A 74 0.28 -19.25 -8.70
N ARG A 75 -0.86 -19.19 -9.38
CA ARG A 75 -1.29 -20.22 -10.32
C ARG A 75 -0.44 -20.27 -11.58
N ASP A 76 -0.02 -19.13 -12.10
CA ASP A 76 1.02 -19.09 -13.14
C ASP A 76 2.33 -19.75 -12.68
N LYS A 77 2.68 -19.62 -11.39
CA LYS A 77 3.88 -20.22 -10.80
C LYS A 77 3.75 -21.72 -10.59
N LEU A 78 2.56 -22.21 -10.25
CA LEU A 78 2.23 -23.65 -10.27
C LEU A 78 2.33 -24.22 -11.69
N ALA A 79 1.69 -23.57 -12.67
CA ALA A 79 1.67 -24.02 -14.06
C ALA A 79 3.08 -24.05 -14.69
N SER A 80 3.94 -23.09 -14.33
CA SER A 80 5.34 -23.05 -14.78
C SER A 80 6.30 -23.95 -13.98
N GLY A 81 5.80 -24.70 -12.99
CA GLY A 81 6.62 -25.56 -12.12
C GLY A 81 7.56 -24.79 -11.18
N ARG A 82 7.37 -23.48 -11.02
CA ARG A 82 8.08 -22.67 -10.01
C ARG A 82 7.57 -22.94 -8.60
N ILE A 83 6.30 -23.33 -8.47
CA ILE A 83 5.73 -23.94 -7.26
C ILE A 83 5.41 -25.40 -7.62
N ARG A 84 5.74 -26.35 -6.73
CA ARG A 84 5.41 -27.77 -6.94
C ARG A 84 4.27 -28.17 -6.02
N ALA A 85 3.32 -28.96 -6.52
CA ALA A 85 2.18 -29.44 -5.73
C ALA A 85 2.62 -30.18 -4.45
N LYS A 86 3.73 -30.91 -4.50
CA LYS A 86 4.31 -31.59 -3.32
C LYS A 86 4.80 -30.63 -2.23
N ASP A 87 5.27 -29.43 -2.60
CA ASP A 87 5.72 -28.44 -1.62
C ASP A 87 4.50 -27.80 -0.92
N VAL A 88 3.41 -27.59 -1.67
CA VAL A 88 2.11 -27.14 -1.12
C VAL A 88 1.55 -28.18 -0.15
N GLU A 89 1.52 -29.45 -0.55
CA GLU A 89 1.03 -30.55 0.29
C GLU A 89 1.83 -30.68 1.59
N ALA A 90 3.16 -30.57 1.52
CA ALA A 90 4.02 -30.59 2.71
C ALA A 90 3.70 -29.44 3.67
N LEU A 91 3.46 -28.22 3.15
CA LEU A 91 3.10 -27.07 3.98
C LEU A 91 1.70 -27.21 4.62
N ILE A 92 0.73 -27.78 3.89
CA ILE A 92 -0.60 -28.06 4.45
C ILE A 92 -0.48 -29.12 5.56
N LEU A 93 0.33 -30.16 5.38
CA LEU A 93 0.61 -31.16 6.42
C LEU A 93 1.26 -30.55 7.66
N GLU A 94 2.26 -29.68 7.46
CA GLU A 94 2.91 -28.93 8.55
C GLU A 94 1.89 -28.06 9.32
N TYR A 95 0.97 -27.41 8.60
CA TYR A 95 -0.07 -26.56 9.19
C TYR A 95 -1.14 -27.35 9.96
N LEU A 96 -1.67 -28.41 9.35
CA LEU A 96 -2.78 -29.19 9.92
C LEU A 96 -2.33 -30.17 11.00
N GLY A 97 -1.08 -30.65 10.93
CA GLY A 97 -0.54 -31.66 11.84
C GLY A 97 -1.47 -32.89 11.90
N PRO A 98 -1.84 -33.38 13.10
CA PRO A 98 -2.72 -34.55 13.24
C PRO A 98 -4.11 -34.40 12.62
N ARG A 99 -4.63 -33.15 12.47
CA ARG A 99 -5.96 -32.87 11.89
C ARG A 99 -6.04 -33.20 10.40
N SER A 100 -4.89 -33.37 9.74
CA SER A 100 -4.78 -33.66 8.31
C SER A 100 -5.57 -34.90 7.88
N ALA A 101 -5.61 -35.93 8.72
CA ALA A 101 -6.29 -37.20 8.43
C ALA A 101 -7.79 -37.20 8.81
N GLU A 102 -8.29 -36.15 9.46
CA GLU A 102 -9.69 -36.09 9.87
C GLU A 102 -10.61 -36.02 8.65
N ASN A 103 -11.72 -36.77 8.68
CA ASN A 103 -12.72 -36.69 7.63
C ASN A 103 -13.56 -35.42 7.78
N VAL A 104 -13.69 -34.64 6.70
CA VAL A 104 -14.55 -33.46 6.66
C VAL A 104 -15.75 -33.74 5.77
N ALA A 105 -16.94 -33.81 6.37
CA ALA A 105 -18.24 -33.88 5.68
C ALA A 105 -18.35 -34.98 4.60
N GLY A 106 -17.64 -36.10 4.75
CA GLY A 106 -17.65 -37.18 3.77
C GLY A 106 -16.91 -36.87 2.46
N ILE A 107 -16.27 -35.70 2.35
CA ILE A 107 -15.48 -35.31 1.17
C ILE A 107 -14.16 -36.10 1.11
N GLY A 108 -13.57 -36.39 2.26
CA GLY A 108 -12.27 -37.02 2.36
C GLY A 108 -11.50 -36.49 3.56
N SER A 109 -10.17 -36.65 3.54
CA SER A 109 -9.32 -36.09 4.58
C SER A 109 -9.29 -34.56 4.47
N ARG A 110 -9.07 -33.88 5.60
CA ARG A 110 -8.88 -32.42 5.65
C ARG A 110 -7.72 -31.98 4.73
N LEU A 111 -6.66 -32.80 4.64
CA LEU A 111 -5.56 -32.58 3.70
C LEU A 111 -6.04 -32.53 2.25
N ASP A 112 -6.86 -33.49 1.82
CA ASP A 112 -7.37 -33.53 0.44
C ASP A 112 -8.22 -32.30 0.12
N LEU A 113 -9.06 -31.88 1.07
CA LEU A 113 -9.88 -30.67 0.97
C LEU A 113 -9.00 -29.42 0.82
N TRP A 114 -8.05 -29.21 1.73
CA TRP A 114 -7.16 -28.04 1.67
C TRP A 114 -6.27 -28.06 0.43
N ARG A 115 -5.78 -29.23 0.03
CA ARG A 115 -4.98 -29.39 -1.18
C ARG A 115 -5.78 -29.01 -2.42
N ALA A 116 -7.03 -29.45 -2.53
CA ALA A 116 -7.92 -29.05 -3.62
C ALA A 116 -8.14 -27.53 -3.65
N VAL A 117 -8.44 -26.94 -2.49
CA VAL A 117 -8.72 -25.50 -2.36
C VAL A 117 -7.47 -24.64 -2.65
N VAL A 118 -6.29 -24.99 -2.15
CA VAL A 118 -5.06 -24.20 -2.36
C VAL A 118 -4.54 -24.35 -3.78
N LEU A 119 -4.58 -25.57 -4.37
CA LEU A 119 -4.08 -25.81 -5.72
C LEU A 119 -5.04 -25.34 -6.81
N HIS A 120 -6.35 -25.39 -6.57
CA HIS A 120 -7.38 -25.13 -7.57
C HIS A 120 -8.29 -23.92 -7.28
N GLY A 121 -8.27 -23.37 -6.07
CA GLY A 121 -9.00 -22.15 -5.74
C GLY A 121 -10.51 -22.27 -5.91
N ILE A 122 -11.24 -21.35 -5.30
CA ILE A 122 -12.69 -21.23 -5.46
C ILE A 122 -12.95 -19.84 -6.04
N PRO A 123 -13.47 -19.73 -7.28
CA PRO A 123 -13.82 -18.45 -7.87
C PRO A 123 -14.80 -17.70 -6.96
N GLU A 124 -14.48 -16.46 -6.63
CA GLU A 124 -15.39 -15.59 -5.89
C GLU A 124 -16.52 -15.15 -6.84
N ALA A 125 -17.76 -15.25 -6.40
CA ALA A 125 -18.94 -14.83 -7.16
C ALA A 125 -20.09 -14.55 -6.19
N MET A 126 -20.65 -13.33 -6.24
CA MET A 126 -21.78 -12.93 -5.39
C MET A 126 -22.80 -12.08 -6.15
N GLY A 127 -24.02 -11.98 -5.60
CA GLY A 127 -25.10 -11.17 -6.15
C GLY A 127 -25.38 -11.44 -7.63
N GLN A 128 -25.42 -10.36 -8.44
CA GLN A 128 -25.72 -10.44 -9.87
C GLN A 128 -24.62 -11.16 -10.67
N GLU A 129 -23.38 -11.13 -10.21
CA GLU A 129 -22.28 -11.86 -10.87
C GLU A 129 -22.52 -13.36 -10.78
N LEU A 130 -22.89 -13.87 -9.59
CA LEU A 130 -23.21 -15.28 -9.43
C LEU A 130 -24.44 -15.68 -10.25
N SER A 131 -25.49 -14.86 -10.26
CA SER A 131 -26.67 -15.10 -11.11
C SER A 131 -26.28 -15.20 -12.58
N TRP A 132 -25.48 -14.25 -13.09
CA TRP A 132 -24.99 -14.27 -14.47
C TRP A 132 -24.13 -15.51 -14.75
N ILE A 133 -23.23 -15.89 -13.84
CA ILE A 133 -22.41 -17.09 -13.99
C ILE A 133 -23.30 -18.35 -14.11
N LEU A 134 -24.31 -18.48 -13.25
CA LEU A 134 -25.19 -19.66 -13.25
C LEU A 134 -26.13 -19.72 -14.46
N GLU A 135 -26.56 -18.57 -14.98
CA GLU A 135 -27.57 -18.48 -16.05
C GLU A 135 -26.94 -18.40 -17.45
N GLU A 136 -25.84 -17.67 -17.61
CA GLU A 136 -25.28 -17.29 -18.92
C GLU A 136 -24.00 -18.05 -19.30
N THR A 137 -23.42 -18.86 -18.39
CA THR A 137 -22.18 -19.62 -18.66
C THR A 137 -22.41 -21.14 -18.72
N GLU A 138 -21.40 -21.88 -19.18
CA GLU A 138 -21.44 -23.35 -19.20
C GLU A 138 -21.15 -24.00 -17.84
N VAL A 139 -21.09 -23.24 -16.73
CA VAL A 139 -20.69 -23.78 -15.41
C VAL A 139 -21.63 -24.86 -14.86
N LEU A 140 -22.90 -24.84 -15.24
CA LEU A 140 -23.88 -25.90 -14.91
C LEU A 140 -24.00 -26.95 -16.02
N SER A 141 -23.11 -26.91 -17.02
CA SER A 141 -23.11 -27.85 -18.15
C SER A 141 -21.85 -28.69 -18.26
N ARG A 142 -20.71 -28.21 -17.72
CA ARG A 142 -19.42 -28.89 -17.77
C ARG A 142 -18.72 -28.78 -16.42
N PHE A 143 -17.92 -29.81 -16.09
CA PHE A 143 -16.99 -29.70 -14.97
C PHE A 143 -15.98 -28.58 -15.25
N ARG A 144 -15.42 -28.00 -14.18
CA ARG A 144 -14.32 -27.05 -14.35
C ARG A 144 -13.15 -27.69 -15.12
N ASP A 145 -12.43 -26.87 -15.87
CA ASP A 145 -11.28 -27.32 -16.67
C ASP A 145 -10.12 -27.82 -15.81
N ASP A 146 -10.01 -27.33 -14.57
CA ASP A 146 -8.96 -27.67 -13.62
C ASP A 146 -9.33 -28.81 -12.65
N VAL A 147 -10.47 -29.50 -12.85
CA VAL A 147 -10.79 -30.71 -12.08
C VAL A 147 -9.77 -31.80 -12.37
N PRO A 148 -9.13 -32.41 -11.34
CA PRO A 148 -8.20 -33.51 -11.52
C PRO A 148 -8.81 -34.66 -12.34
N ALA A 149 -8.04 -35.28 -13.23
CA ALA A 149 -8.54 -36.35 -14.11
C ALA A 149 -9.14 -37.53 -13.32
N SER A 150 -8.59 -37.85 -12.15
CA SER A 150 -9.13 -38.87 -11.23
C SER A 150 -10.50 -38.46 -10.66
N ALA A 151 -10.66 -37.21 -10.24
CA ALA A 151 -11.92 -36.68 -9.75
C ALA A 151 -12.98 -36.69 -10.86
N ARG A 152 -12.62 -36.23 -12.07
CA ARG A 152 -13.50 -36.27 -13.24
C ARG A 152 -13.90 -37.70 -13.60
N SER A 153 -12.96 -38.64 -13.60
CA SER A 153 -13.23 -40.05 -13.89
C SER A 153 -14.11 -40.70 -12.83
N ALA A 154 -13.91 -40.38 -11.54
CA ALA A 154 -14.77 -40.85 -10.46
C ALA A 154 -16.20 -40.33 -10.63
N SER A 155 -16.37 -39.04 -10.88
CA SER A 155 -17.69 -38.43 -11.09
C SER A 155 -18.38 -38.93 -12.37
N LEU A 156 -17.63 -39.22 -13.43
CA LEU A 156 -18.18 -39.74 -14.70
C LEU A 156 -18.47 -41.25 -14.65
N ALA A 157 -17.62 -42.07 -14.02
CA ALA A 157 -17.85 -43.51 -13.87
C ALA A 157 -19.13 -43.80 -13.06
N LEU A 158 -19.51 -42.90 -12.16
CA LEU A 158 -20.77 -42.94 -11.43
C LEU A 158 -21.96 -42.52 -12.32
N GLY A 159 -21.71 -41.72 -13.37
CA GLY A 159 -22.69 -41.38 -14.42
C GLY A 159 -22.83 -42.45 -15.52
N GLU A 160 -21.76 -43.18 -15.86
CA GLU A 160 -21.74 -44.23 -16.89
C GLU A 160 -22.69 -45.42 -16.62
N LEU A 161 -23.16 -45.59 -15.38
CA LEU A 161 -24.29 -46.48 -15.08
C LEU A 161 -25.56 -46.16 -15.89
N ASN A 162 -25.66 -44.97 -16.51
CA ASN A 162 -26.82 -44.51 -17.28
C ASN A 162 -26.53 -44.15 -18.76
N GLY A 163 -25.29 -44.35 -19.22
CA GLY A 163 -24.78 -44.17 -20.59
C GLY A 163 -25.55 -43.28 -21.56
N ARG A 164 -25.17 -41.99 -21.70
CA ARG A 164 -25.32 -41.15 -22.91
C ARG A 164 -24.63 -39.79 -22.73
N VAL A 165 -24.32 -39.10 -23.85
CA VAL A 165 -23.68 -37.76 -23.97
C VAL A 165 -24.38 -36.61 -23.17
N GLY A 166 -25.44 -36.89 -22.41
CA GLY A 166 -26.06 -35.99 -21.43
C GLY A 166 -25.64 -36.20 -19.97
N ASP A 167 -24.65 -37.07 -19.69
CA ASP A 167 -24.26 -37.44 -18.32
C ASP A 167 -23.53 -36.33 -17.57
N GLU A 168 -22.62 -35.59 -18.22
CA GLU A 168 -21.84 -34.53 -17.55
C GLU A 168 -22.73 -33.35 -17.11
N ARG A 169 -23.48 -32.73 -18.03
CA ARG A 169 -24.42 -31.65 -17.71
C ARG A 169 -25.40 -32.06 -16.62
N ARG A 170 -25.90 -33.30 -16.65
CA ARG A 170 -26.81 -33.82 -15.63
C ARG A 170 -26.12 -33.98 -14.29
N ALA A 171 -24.92 -34.56 -14.26
CA ALA A 171 -24.13 -34.76 -13.05
C ALA A 171 -23.80 -33.41 -12.39
N VAL A 172 -23.33 -32.43 -13.16
CA VAL A 172 -23.00 -31.09 -12.67
C VAL A 172 -24.24 -30.36 -12.13
N ARG A 173 -25.37 -30.41 -12.85
CA ARG A 173 -26.64 -29.84 -12.34
C ARG A 173 -27.14 -30.51 -11.07
N ARG A 174 -27.05 -31.85 -11.00
CA ARG A 174 -27.42 -32.59 -9.80
C ARG A 174 -26.54 -32.16 -8.63
N LEU A 175 -25.22 -32.08 -8.85
CA LEU A 175 -24.28 -31.64 -7.82
C LEU A 175 -24.57 -30.22 -7.32
N TRP A 176 -24.87 -29.29 -8.22
CA TRP A 176 -25.31 -27.94 -7.86
C TRP A 176 -26.60 -27.95 -7.04
N GLN A 177 -27.62 -28.68 -7.51
CA GLN A 177 -28.91 -28.75 -6.83
C GLN A 177 -28.79 -29.38 -5.44
N SER A 178 -28.04 -30.47 -5.30
CA SER A 178 -27.76 -31.12 -4.02
C SER A 178 -27.01 -30.19 -3.06
N SER A 179 -26.03 -29.42 -3.56
CA SER A 179 -25.30 -28.43 -2.75
C SER A 179 -26.23 -27.31 -2.27
N LEU A 180 -27.09 -26.82 -3.16
CA LEU A 180 -28.07 -25.77 -2.85
C LEU A 180 -29.09 -26.24 -1.81
N ASP A 181 -29.60 -27.46 -1.94
CA ASP A 181 -30.59 -28.01 -1.01
C ASP A 181 -29.96 -28.32 0.36
N ALA A 182 -28.72 -28.84 0.39
CA ALA A 182 -27.97 -29.01 1.62
C ALA A 182 -27.82 -27.68 2.39
N VAL A 183 -27.42 -26.61 1.70
CA VAL A 183 -27.29 -25.27 2.30
C VAL A 183 -28.63 -24.69 2.75
N ARG A 184 -29.71 -24.89 1.99
CA ARG A 184 -31.06 -24.42 2.37
C ARG A 184 -31.57 -25.12 3.63
N SER A 185 -31.16 -26.36 3.85
CA SER A 185 -31.50 -27.12 5.06
C SER A 185 -30.65 -26.73 6.28
N ALA A 186 -29.53 -26.04 6.07
CA ALA A 186 -28.59 -25.66 7.12
C ALA A 186 -28.96 -24.31 7.75
N ASP A 187 -28.62 -24.16 9.03
CA ASP A 187 -28.77 -22.89 9.74
C ASP A 187 -27.98 -21.78 9.05
N ALA A 188 -28.45 -20.54 9.21
CA ALA A 188 -27.71 -19.37 8.79
C ALA A 188 -26.38 -19.31 9.57
N PRO A 189 -25.25 -18.96 8.91
CA PRO A 189 -23.98 -18.88 9.59
C PRO A 189 -24.05 -17.81 10.69
N PRO A 190 -23.33 -18.00 11.82
CA PRO A 190 -23.28 -16.99 12.86
C PRO A 190 -22.71 -15.69 12.27
N ARG A 191 -23.43 -14.59 12.43
CA ARG A 191 -22.95 -13.27 12.01
C ARG A 191 -21.78 -12.89 12.91
N LEU A 192 -20.63 -12.63 12.31
CA LEU A 192 -19.54 -12.00 13.03
C LEU A 192 -20.00 -10.59 13.44
N PRO A 193 -19.75 -10.17 14.69
CA PRO A 193 -20.01 -8.79 15.07
C PRO A 193 -19.14 -7.89 14.18
N LEU A 194 -19.76 -6.85 13.61
CA LEU A 194 -19.01 -5.81 12.93
C LEU A 194 -18.17 -5.09 13.98
N GLU A 195 -16.85 -5.08 13.80
CA GLU A 195 -16.00 -4.21 14.60
C GLU A 195 -16.38 -2.76 14.34
N ALA A 196 -16.53 -2.00 15.44
CA ALA A 196 -16.87 -0.60 15.38
C ALA A 196 -15.73 0.15 14.68
N PRO A 197 -15.98 0.85 13.55
CA PRO A 197 -14.92 1.61 12.90
C PRO A 197 -14.35 2.70 13.81
N VAL A 198 -13.05 2.97 13.69
CA VAL A 198 -12.39 4.00 14.51
C VAL A 198 -12.74 5.41 14.00
N ARG A 199 -12.64 5.64 12.68
CA ARG A 199 -12.85 6.96 12.09
C ARG A 199 -14.30 7.20 11.71
N HIS A 200 -14.77 8.44 11.88
CA HIS A 200 -16.10 8.89 11.46
C HIS A 200 -16.37 8.62 9.97
N ARG A 201 -15.35 8.82 9.13
CA ARG A 201 -15.36 8.50 7.70
C ARG A 201 -15.84 7.07 7.44
N ASP A 202 -15.37 6.10 8.20
CA ASP A 202 -15.69 4.69 7.99
C ASP A 202 -17.11 4.35 8.44
N TRP A 203 -17.61 5.00 9.50
CA TRP A 203 -19.02 4.93 9.88
C TRP A 203 -19.94 5.48 8.77
N LEU A 204 -19.60 6.64 8.22
CA LEU A 204 -20.37 7.28 7.14
C LEU A 204 -20.33 6.45 5.85
N LEU A 205 -19.18 5.86 5.53
CA LEU A 205 -19.02 4.99 4.38
C LEU A 205 -19.84 3.71 4.55
N ALA A 206 -19.79 3.09 5.74
CA ALA A 206 -20.51 1.86 6.04
C ALA A 206 -22.03 2.08 6.08
N ALA A 207 -22.52 3.16 6.70
CA ALA A 207 -23.96 3.42 6.85
C ALA A 207 -24.61 4.05 5.62
N HIS A 208 -23.88 4.92 4.91
CA HIS A 208 -24.47 5.81 3.90
C HIS A 208 -23.64 5.93 2.60
N ARG A 209 -22.55 5.17 2.46
CA ARG A 209 -21.64 5.21 1.29
C ARG A 209 -21.04 6.60 1.03
N ILE A 210 -20.92 7.44 2.06
CA ILE A 210 -20.27 8.75 1.98
C ILE A 210 -18.80 8.59 2.37
N ASP A 211 -17.89 8.94 1.47
CA ASP A 211 -16.45 8.95 1.72
C ASP A 211 -15.93 10.39 1.88
N THR A 212 -15.67 10.81 3.13
CA THR A 212 -15.14 12.15 3.42
C THR A 212 -13.68 12.32 2.99
N ASP A 213 -12.88 11.25 2.93
CA ASP A 213 -11.49 11.32 2.47
C ASP A 213 -11.43 11.71 0.99
N ALA A 214 -12.39 11.25 0.18
CA ALA A 214 -12.52 11.64 -1.23
C ALA A 214 -12.75 13.16 -1.41
N TRP A 215 -13.31 13.82 -0.40
CA TRP A 215 -13.51 15.28 -0.37
C TRP A 215 -12.25 16.01 0.10
N ILE A 216 -11.59 15.49 1.14
CA ILE A 216 -10.45 16.13 1.81
C ILE A 216 -9.16 16.01 1.00
N HIS A 217 -8.91 14.84 0.41
CA HIS A 217 -7.62 14.54 -0.23
C HIS A 217 -7.25 15.51 -1.36
N PRO A 218 -8.13 15.87 -2.31
CA PRO A 218 -7.75 16.78 -3.40
C PRO A 218 -7.22 18.15 -2.94
N PRO A 219 -7.92 18.93 -2.07
CA PRO A 219 -7.37 20.20 -1.59
C PRO A 219 -6.20 20.03 -0.62
N LEU A 220 -6.16 18.96 0.19
CA LEU A 220 -5.02 18.68 1.06
C LEU A 220 -3.75 18.41 0.23
N ILE A 221 -3.84 17.58 -0.81
CA ILE A 221 -2.73 17.32 -1.76
C ILE A 221 -2.26 18.63 -2.40
N ARG A 222 -3.19 19.50 -2.84
CA ARG A 222 -2.83 20.80 -3.44
C ARG A 222 -2.12 21.71 -2.44
N PHE A 223 -2.59 21.77 -1.20
CA PHE A 223 -1.94 22.52 -0.14
C PHE A 223 -0.53 21.98 0.14
N LEU A 224 -0.40 20.67 0.34
CA LEU A 224 0.89 20.04 0.66
C LEU A 224 1.89 20.15 -0.49
N ALA A 225 1.45 19.99 -1.74
CA ALA A 225 2.29 20.16 -2.91
C ALA A 225 2.84 21.60 -3.02
N GLY A 226 2.03 22.60 -2.68
CA GLY A 226 2.47 24.00 -2.65
C GLY A 226 3.37 24.31 -1.44
N TYR A 227 3.02 23.79 -0.26
CA TYR A 227 3.75 24.03 0.98
C TYR A 227 5.15 23.37 0.96
N LEU A 228 5.20 22.09 0.59
CA LEU A 228 6.41 21.28 0.52
C LEU A 228 7.21 21.51 -0.78
N ASP A 229 6.83 22.51 -1.59
CA ASP A 229 7.55 22.84 -2.82
C ASP A 229 9.01 23.21 -2.51
N GLN A 230 9.93 22.55 -3.21
CA GLN A 230 11.38 22.69 -3.00
C GLN A 230 12.00 23.75 -3.91
N GLY A 231 11.20 24.74 -4.36
CA GLY A 231 11.61 25.77 -5.31
C GLY A 231 11.33 25.41 -6.78
N LEU A 232 10.40 24.48 -7.03
CA LEU A 232 9.96 24.11 -8.39
C LEU A 232 8.77 24.93 -8.87
N ALA A 233 8.05 25.60 -7.97
CA ALA A 233 6.97 26.51 -8.33
C ALA A 233 7.51 27.92 -8.61
N HIS A 234 6.88 28.64 -9.54
CA HIS A 234 7.18 30.05 -9.78
C HIS A 234 6.70 30.95 -8.62
N TRP A 235 5.60 30.56 -7.98
CA TRP A 235 5.07 31.25 -6.82
C TRP A 235 5.30 30.40 -5.58
N SER A 236 6.10 30.91 -4.66
CA SER A 236 6.23 30.32 -3.34
C SER A 236 4.91 30.42 -2.57
N MET A 237 4.65 29.43 -1.73
CA MET A 237 3.50 29.45 -0.83
C MET A 237 3.56 30.67 0.10
N PRO A 238 2.50 31.51 0.16
CA PRO A 238 2.44 32.64 1.08
C PRO A 238 2.54 32.18 2.54
N GLU A 239 3.11 33.01 3.41
CA GLU A 239 3.16 32.76 4.85
C GLU A 239 3.82 31.42 5.25
N ARG A 240 4.66 30.84 4.38
CA ARG A 240 5.32 29.54 4.62
C ARG A 240 6.16 29.52 5.91
N GLY A 241 6.78 30.65 6.27
CA GLY A 241 7.59 30.79 7.48
C GLY A 241 6.80 30.75 8.81
N ARG A 242 5.47 30.54 8.77
CA ARG A 242 4.64 30.32 9.97
C ARG A 242 4.48 28.85 10.34
N GLY A 243 5.21 27.96 9.67
CA GLY A 243 5.01 26.52 9.75
C GLY A 243 3.73 26.05 9.04
N ILE A 244 3.62 24.74 8.84
CA ILE A 244 2.56 24.14 8.02
C ILE A 244 1.14 24.47 8.52
N HIS A 245 0.92 24.41 9.84
CA HIS A 245 -0.36 24.75 10.45
C HIS A 245 -0.66 26.26 10.34
N GLY A 246 0.31 27.12 10.68
CA GLY A 246 0.13 28.57 10.61
C GLY A 246 -0.14 29.06 9.18
N CYS A 247 0.59 28.54 8.21
CA CYS A 247 0.37 28.80 6.78
C CYS A 247 -1.04 28.38 6.34
N PHE A 248 -1.50 27.20 6.79
CA PHE A 248 -2.85 26.74 6.51
C PHE A 248 -3.91 27.69 7.08
N LEU A 249 -3.77 28.15 8.32
CA LEU A 249 -4.73 29.08 8.93
C LEU A 249 -4.83 30.42 8.18
N GLU A 250 -3.71 30.93 7.64
CA GLU A 250 -3.69 32.16 6.85
C GLU A 250 -4.38 31.99 5.49
N VAL A 251 -4.06 30.90 4.78
CA VAL A 251 -4.59 30.67 3.42
C VAL A 251 -6.06 30.22 3.45
N TYR A 252 -6.38 29.28 4.34
CA TYR A 252 -7.71 28.66 4.41
C TYR A 252 -8.69 29.37 5.36
N GLY A 253 -8.27 30.46 6.02
CA GLY A 253 -9.17 31.38 6.73
C GLY A 253 -9.94 32.34 5.79
N THR A 254 -9.58 32.37 4.50
CA THR A 254 -10.18 33.26 3.51
C THR A 254 -11.37 32.60 2.79
N SER A 255 -12.15 33.41 2.04
CA SER A 255 -13.25 32.90 1.19
C SER A 255 -12.79 31.92 0.10
N LEU A 256 -11.48 31.87 -0.20
CA LEU A 256 -10.89 30.92 -1.14
C LEU A 256 -11.00 29.47 -0.64
N ALA A 257 -11.03 29.25 0.68
CA ALA A 257 -11.18 27.92 1.27
C ALA A 257 -12.53 27.28 0.97
N ALA A 258 -13.60 28.10 0.91
CA ALA A 258 -14.94 27.65 0.55
C ALA A 258 -15.04 27.17 -0.92
N GLN A 259 -14.05 27.48 -1.76
CA GLN A 259 -13.95 26.98 -3.13
C GLN A 259 -13.35 25.57 -3.22
N SER A 260 -12.89 24.99 -2.10
CA SER A 260 -12.37 23.63 -2.06
C SER A 260 -13.44 22.56 -2.31
N GLY A 261 -14.72 22.93 -2.21
CA GLY A 261 -15.87 22.09 -2.51
C GLY A 261 -17.08 22.48 -1.67
N HIS A 262 -18.25 21.96 -2.04
CA HIS A 262 -19.51 22.22 -1.31
C HIS A 262 -19.44 21.79 0.18
N TRP A 263 -18.59 20.83 0.50
CA TRP A 263 -18.35 20.32 1.85
C TRP A 263 -17.52 21.27 2.72
N ALA A 264 -16.70 22.14 2.12
CA ALA A 264 -15.78 23.00 2.86
C ALA A 264 -16.44 24.30 3.35
N ARG A 265 -17.78 24.41 3.33
CA ARG A 265 -18.51 25.64 3.68
C ARG A 265 -18.21 26.13 5.11
N THR A 266 -18.01 25.22 6.05
CA THR A 266 -17.71 25.56 7.45
C THR A 266 -16.22 25.66 7.76
N LEU A 267 -15.34 25.25 6.83
CA LEU A 267 -13.90 25.30 7.02
C LEU A 267 -13.37 26.70 7.34
N PRO A 268 -13.77 27.81 6.66
CA PRO A 268 -13.30 29.15 7.00
C PRO A 268 -13.62 29.54 8.45
N SER A 269 -14.79 29.15 8.95
CA SER A 269 -15.20 29.46 10.33
C SER A 269 -14.42 28.64 11.35
N ILE A 270 -14.17 27.36 11.05
CA ILE A 270 -13.35 26.48 11.90
C ILE A 270 -11.91 27.02 11.99
N VAL A 271 -11.34 27.40 10.85
CA VAL A 271 -10.00 28.00 10.76
C VAL A 271 -9.93 29.36 11.47
N ALA A 272 -10.96 30.20 11.31
CA ALA A 272 -11.02 31.50 11.96
C ALA A 272 -11.10 31.37 13.50
N ASP A 273 -11.82 30.38 14.01
CA ASP A 273 -11.89 30.10 15.45
C ASP A 273 -10.53 29.67 16.01
N ASP A 274 -9.82 28.76 15.33
CA ASP A 274 -8.46 28.35 15.69
C ASP A 274 -7.48 29.52 15.70
N ARG A 275 -7.55 30.37 14.68
CA ARG A 275 -6.74 31.58 14.58
C ARG A 275 -7.05 32.60 15.68
N ALA A 276 -8.33 32.88 15.94
CA ALA A 276 -8.76 33.86 16.94
C ALA A 276 -8.41 33.44 18.37
N ALA A 277 -8.44 32.13 18.65
CA ALA A 277 -8.02 31.56 19.92
C ALA A 277 -6.50 31.45 20.06
N GLY A 278 -5.72 31.74 19.01
CA GLY A 278 -4.26 31.63 19.02
C GLY A 278 -3.77 30.19 19.21
N ARG A 279 -4.54 29.18 18.76
CA ARG A 279 -4.19 27.77 18.97
C ARG A 279 -2.97 27.39 18.12
N HIS A 280 -1.96 26.81 18.77
CA HIS A 280 -0.86 26.15 18.08
C HIS A 280 -1.29 24.75 17.59
N ALA A 281 -0.43 24.07 16.83
CA ALA A 281 -0.80 22.80 16.19
C ALA A 281 -1.31 21.74 17.17
N LEU A 282 -0.63 21.55 18.32
CA LEU A 282 -1.04 20.56 19.32
C LEU A 282 -2.38 20.91 19.99
N ASP A 283 -2.59 22.19 20.31
CA ASP A 283 -3.87 22.67 20.86
C ASP A 283 -5.01 22.53 19.85
N SER A 284 -4.72 22.73 18.55
CA SER A 284 -5.66 22.52 17.45
C SER A 284 -6.05 21.05 17.32
N ILE A 285 -5.09 20.12 17.44
CA ILE A 285 -5.35 18.67 17.46
C ILE A 285 -6.26 18.32 18.64
N ALA A 286 -5.85 18.67 19.87
CA ALA A 286 -6.60 18.35 21.07
C ALA A 286 -8.03 18.93 21.01
N HIS A 287 -8.17 20.18 20.57
CA HIS A 287 -9.47 20.80 20.37
C HIS A 287 -10.30 20.05 19.32
N SER A 288 -9.69 19.66 18.20
CA SER A 288 -10.39 18.96 17.12
C SER A 288 -10.86 17.57 17.53
N LEU A 289 -10.05 16.81 18.27
CA LEU A 289 -10.44 15.50 18.82
C LEU A 289 -11.65 15.62 19.76
N VAL A 290 -11.68 16.64 20.63
CA VAL A 290 -12.84 16.92 21.50
C VAL A 290 -14.09 17.27 20.68
N GLN A 291 -13.96 18.08 19.64
CA GLN A 291 -15.10 18.45 18.77
C GLN A 291 -15.64 17.26 17.97
N LEU A 292 -14.75 16.32 17.62
CA LEU A 292 -15.09 15.05 16.98
C LEU A 292 -15.62 14.01 17.98
N GLY A 293 -15.53 14.25 19.29
CA GLY A 293 -16.01 13.31 20.31
C GLY A 293 -15.13 12.08 20.50
N VAL A 294 -13.86 12.16 20.09
CA VAL A 294 -12.88 11.07 20.27
C VAL A 294 -12.50 11.00 21.75
N SER A 295 -12.65 9.82 22.37
CA SER A 295 -12.29 9.62 23.77
C SER A 295 -10.77 9.45 23.95
N GLU A 296 -10.28 9.62 25.17
CA GLU A 296 -8.86 9.42 25.50
C GLU A 296 -8.40 8.00 25.16
N ALA A 297 -9.25 7.00 25.41
CA ALA A 297 -8.96 5.60 25.10
C ALA A 297 -8.82 5.31 23.59
N GLU A 298 -9.51 6.08 22.74
CA GLU A 298 -9.51 5.90 21.28
C GLU A 298 -8.51 6.84 20.58
N THR A 299 -7.89 7.76 21.30
CA THR A 299 -7.09 8.85 20.71
C THR A 299 -5.90 8.31 19.91
N SER A 300 -5.17 7.33 20.45
CA SER A 300 -4.01 6.74 19.76
C SER A 300 -4.41 6.11 18.43
N ASP A 301 -5.45 5.27 18.43
CA ASP A 301 -5.94 4.60 17.22
C ASP A 301 -6.51 5.58 16.21
N TYR A 302 -7.23 6.61 16.67
CA TYR A 302 -7.79 7.64 15.80
C TYR A 302 -6.67 8.44 15.13
N VAL A 303 -5.70 8.94 15.88
CA VAL A 303 -4.57 9.71 15.35
C VAL A 303 -3.76 8.87 14.36
N ARG A 304 -3.50 7.61 14.69
CA ARG A 304 -2.83 6.67 13.79
C ARG A 304 -3.58 6.50 12.48
N ALA A 305 -4.89 6.24 12.54
CA ALA A 305 -5.72 6.08 11.36
C ALA A 305 -5.77 7.38 10.51
N GLU A 306 -5.77 8.54 11.16
CA GLU A 306 -5.74 9.84 10.49
C GLU A 306 -4.40 10.13 9.78
N LEU A 307 -3.27 9.72 10.35
CA LEU A 307 -1.96 9.87 9.69
C LEU A 307 -1.80 8.93 8.49
N LEU A 308 -2.42 7.74 8.54
CA LEU A 308 -2.36 6.74 7.48
C LEU A 308 -3.38 6.96 6.35
N ALA A 309 -4.37 7.83 6.54
CA ALA A 309 -5.43 8.06 5.57
C ALA A 309 -4.92 8.56 4.19
N LEU A 310 -4.00 9.53 4.20
CA LEU A 310 -3.33 10.03 3.00
C LEU A 310 -1.89 9.48 2.91
N ARG A 311 -1.80 8.18 2.59
CA ARG A 311 -0.55 7.40 2.56
C ARG A 311 0.55 8.11 1.76
N GLY A 312 1.76 8.12 2.32
CA GLY A 312 2.97 8.74 1.75
C GLY A 312 3.22 10.18 2.20
N TRP A 313 2.19 11.02 2.32
CA TRP A 313 2.37 12.43 2.67
C TRP A 313 2.83 12.66 4.10
N ALA A 314 2.23 11.96 5.08
CA ALA A 314 2.67 12.00 6.47
C ALA A 314 4.14 11.54 6.63
N GLY A 315 4.56 10.54 5.85
CA GLY A 315 5.94 10.08 5.80
C GLY A 315 6.89 11.12 5.21
N ILE A 316 6.52 11.77 4.10
CA ILE A 316 7.30 12.89 3.53
C ILE A 316 7.45 14.01 4.56
N VAL A 317 6.36 14.43 5.19
CA VAL A 317 6.34 15.47 6.23
C VAL A 317 7.33 15.12 7.34
N ARG A 318 7.24 13.91 7.88
CA ARG A 318 8.11 13.45 8.96
C ARG A 318 9.57 13.35 8.54
N GLN A 319 9.85 12.88 7.32
CA GLN A 319 11.21 12.81 6.82
C GLN A 319 11.85 14.20 6.74
N ILE A 320 11.09 15.21 6.32
CA ILE A 320 11.60 16.58 6.22
C ILE A 320 11.81 17.17 7.62
N GLU A 321 10.91 16.86 8.56
CA GLU A 321 11.04 17.24 9.98
C GLU A 321 12.32 16.64 10.60
N GLU A 322 12.58 15.34 10.42
CA GLU A 322 13.75 14.65 10.99
C GLU A 322 15.05 14.94 10.23
N ARG A 323 14.98 15.09 8.89
CA ARG A 323 16.12 15.24 7.98
C ARG A 323 15.96 16.43 7.04
N PRO A 324 15.88 17.68 7.55
CA PRO A 324 15.78 18.86 6.72
C PRO A 324 17.01 19.07 5.83
N ASP A 325 18.17 18.50 6.20
CA ASP A 325 19.40 18.48 5.39
C ASP A 325 19.25 17.76 4.03
N ARG A 326 18.21 16.95 3.87
CA ARG A 326 17.94 16.19 2.64
C ARG A 326 17.05 16.92 1.65
N VAL A 327 16.56 18.11 2.00
CA VAL A 327 15.73 18.94 1.14
C VAL A 327 16.47 20.23 0.79
N PRO A 328 16.48 20.66 -0.50
CA PRO A 328 17.14 21.90 -0.91
C PRO A 328 16.55 23.17 -0.27
N ALA A 329 15.24 23.16 0.03
CA ALA A 329 14.52 24.28 0.64
C ALA A 329 14.76 24.36 2.16
N ARG A 330 15.73 25.19 2.57
CA ARG A 330 16.13 25.35 3.99
C ARG A 330 15.15 26.14 4.85
N ASP A 331 14.22 26.86 4.24
CA ASP A 331 13.16 27.64 4.91
C ASP A 331 11.87 26.84 5.12
N LEU A 332 11.89 25.54 4.84
CA LEU A 332 10.73 24.66 5.01
C LEU A 332 10.63 24.19 6.46
N GLU A 333 9.82 24.88 7.26
CA GLU A 333 9.49 24.47 8.62
C GLU A 333 8.25 23.57 8.61
N VAL A 334 8.42 22.26 8.77
CA VAL A 334 7.30 21.31 8.74
C VAL A 334 7.37 20.37 9.93
N THR A 335 6.21 20.09 10.52
CA THR A 335 6.08 19.13 11.61
C THR A 335 4.91 18.19 11.35
N LEU A 336 5.03 16.94 11.82
CA LEU A 336 3.97 15.95 11.73
C LEU A 336 2.71 16.38 12.48
N GLY A 337 2.88 16.98 13.67
CA GLY A 337 1.78 17.58 14.42
C GLY A 337 1.09 18.71 13.65
N GLY A 338 1.85 19.55 12.95
CA GLY A 338 1.28 20.58 12.09
C GLY A 338 0.46 20.01 10.93
N TYR A 339 0.93 18.94 10.29
CA TYR A 339 0.18 18.22 9.26
C TYR A 339 -1.13 17.61 9.80
N LEU A 340 -1.07 16.95 10.96
CA LEU A 340 -2.23 16.33 11.59
C LEU A 340 -3.29 17.38 11.97
N ALA A 341 -2.86 18.53 12.52
CA ALA A 341 -3.76 19.64 12.83
C ALA A 341 -4.53 20.10 11.58
N VAL A 342 -3.82 20.34 10.47
CA VAL A 342 -4.44 20.71 9.18
C VAL A 342 -5.45 19.67 8.72
N ARG A 343 -5.09 18.38 8.81
CA ARG A 343 -5.97 17.30 8.39
C ARG A 343 -7.24 17.20 9.25
N LEU A 344 -7.12 17.36 10.57
CA LEU A 344 -8.27 17.34 11.48
C LEU A 344 -9.21 18.54 11.29
N LEU A 345 -8.69 19.72 10.91
CA LEU A 345 -9.53 20.87 10.55
C LEU A 345 -10.37 20.59 9.30
N PHE A 346 -9.78 19.93 8.29
CA PHE A 346 -10.53 19.42 7.14
C PHE A 346 -11.56 18.36 7.53
N GLU A 347 -11.17 17.39 8.36
CA GLU A 347 -12.04 16.29 8.84
C GLU A 347 -13.29 16.84 9.55
N ARG A 348 -13.13 17.82 10.45
CA ARG A 348 -14.24 18.50 11.13
C ARG A 348 -15.23 19.13 10.15
N ALA A 349 -14.74 19.83 9.12
CA ALA A 349 -15.58 20.46 8.12
C ALA A 349 -16.33 19.42 7.27
N ALA A 350 -15.63 18.37 6.83
CA ALA A 350 -16.20 17.31 6.00
C ALA A 350 -17.28 16.50 6.74
N ILE A 351 -17.04 16.14 8.01
CA ILE A 351 -18.02 15.41 8.83
C ILE A 351 -19.23 16.28 9.14
N ASP A 352 -19.04 17.56 9.43
CA ASP A 352 -20.15 18.49 9.67
C ASP A 352 -21.04 18.63 8.43
N GLU A 353 -20.49 18.74 7.22
CA GLU A 353 -21.30 18.70 5.99
C GLU A 353 -21.99 17.34 5.82
N ALA A 354 -21.28 16.22 5.99
CA ALA A 354 -21.88 14.89 5.83
C ALA A 354 -23.07 14.69 6.79
N ALA A 355 -22.94 15.12 8.04
CA ALA A 355 -24.02 15.10 9.02
C ALA A 355 -25.22 15.96 8.57
N LYS A 356 -24.97 17.15 8.00
CA LYS A 356 -26.02 18.03 7.44
C LYS A 356 -26.72 17.41 6.24
N GLN A 357 -25.98 16.81 5.30
CA GLN A 357 -26.56 16.12 4.14
C GLN A 357 -27.49 14.99 4.55
N LEU A 358 -27.12 14.26 5.61
CA LEU A 358 -27.92 13.19 6.19
C LEU A 358 -29.04 13.69 7.12
N SER A 359 -29.21 15.00 7.26
CA SER A 359 -30.17 15.64 8.17
C SER A 359 -30.04 15.14 9.63
N LEU A 360 -28.84 14.76 10.05
CA LEU A 360 -28.55 14.32 11.40
C LEU A 360 -28.47 15.55 12.32
N ARG A 361 -29.41 15.67 13.25
CA ARG A 361 -29.43 16.76 14.23
C ARG A 361 -28.55 16.41 15.44
N GLY A 362 -27.77 17.37 15.92
CA GLY A 362 -26.94 17.24 17.12
C GLY A 362 -25.46 17.53 16.86
N PRO A 363 -24.62 17.54 17.91
CA PRO A 363 -23.19 17.77 17.76
C PRO A 363 -22.50 16.61 17.03
N VAL A 364 -21.44 16.92 16.29
CA VAL A 364 -20.61 15.92 15.59
C VAL A 364 -20.01 14.90 16.57
N SER A 365 -19.69 15.33 17.79
CA SER A 365 -19.15 14.48 18.86
C SER A 365 -20.01 13.26 19.25
N ASP A 366 -21.28 13.22 18.84
CA ASP A 366 -22.19 12.11 19.11
C ASP A 366 -22.63 11.39 17.80
N LEU A 367 -21.96 11.68 16.68
CA LEU A 367 -22.29 11.12 15.38
C LEU A 367 -22.15 9.60 15.35
N GLN A 368 -21.07 9.04 15.94
CA GLN A 368 -20.82 7.60 15.95
C GLN A 368 -21.96 6.83 16.64
N ASN A 369 -22.42 7.31 17.80
CA ASN A 369 -23.54 6.69 18.52
C ASN A 369 -24.83 6.69 17.67
N ARG A 370 -25.09 7.77 16.94
CA ARG A 370 -26.27 7.87 16.06
C ARG A 370 -26.17 7.01 14.81
N LEU A 371 -24.95 6.75 14.32
CA LEU A 371 -24.72 5.87 13.17
C LEU A 371 -24.68 4.39 13.57
N ARG A 372 -24.48 4.07 14.85
CA ARG A 372 -24.42 2.69 15.36
C ARG A 372 -25.60 1.83 14.95
N ASP A 373 -26.81 2.36 15.12
CA ASP A 373 -28.05 1.65 14.77
C ASP A 373 -28.33 1.65 13.26
N ARG A 374 -27.54 2.40 12.47
CA ARG A 374 -27.70 2.60 11.02
C ARG A 374 -26.61 1.96 10.19
N LEU A 375 -25.65 1.28 10.81
CA LEU A 375 -24.67 0.49 10.08
C LEU A 375 -25.40 -0.44 9.12
N LEU A 376 -25.10 -0.34 7.82
CA LEU A 376 -25.61 -1.29 6.85
C LEU A 376 -24.99 -2.63 7.20
N VAL A 377 -25.73 -3.46 7.93
CA VAL A 377 -25.36 -4.87 8.09
C VAL A 377 -25.39 -5.45 6.68
N PRO A 378 -24.25 -5.95 6.14
CA PRO A 378 -24.26 -6.60 4.84
C PRO A 378 -25.37 -7.65 4.82
N PRO A 379 -26.17 -7.74 3.74
CA PRO A 379 -27.18 -8.79 3.64
C PRO A 379 -26.49 -10.14 3.86
N ALA A 380 -27.13 -11.03 4.60
CA ALA A 380 -26.61 -12.37 4.76
C ALA A 380 -26.46 -13.02 3.39
N ALA A 381 -25.37 -13.77 3.19
CA ALA A 381 -25.14 -14.51 1.96
C ALA A 381 -26.37 -15.39 1.66
N THR A 382 -26.86 -15.28 0.43
CA THR A 382 -27.96 -16.09 -0.09
C THR A 382 -27.58 -17.57 -0.09
N ALA A 383 -28.59 -18.45 -0.16
CA ALA A 383 -28.33 -19.89 -0.25
C ALA A 383 -27.48 -20.25 -1.48
N ALA A 384 -27.62 -19.52 -2.60
CA ALA A 384 -26.80 -19.72 -3.79
C ALA A 384 -25.33 -19.34 -3.55
N GLU A 385 -25.08 -18.19 -2.92
CA GLU A 385 -23.72 -17.73 -2.58
C GLU A 385 -23.01 -18.68 -1.61
N ARG A 386 -23.74 -19.24 -0.64
CA ARG A 386 -23.23 -20.26 0.29
C ARG A 386 -22.99 -21.61 -0.39
N ALA A 387 -23.87 -22.02 -1.31
CA ALA A 387 -23.75 -23.29 -2.02
C ALA A 387 -22.66 -23.27 -3.08
N TRP A 388 -22.32 -22.10 -3.61
CA TRP A 388 -21.33 -21.95 -4.66
C TRP A 388 -19.94 -22.53 -4.31
N PRO A 389 -19.29 -22.15 -3.19
CA PRO A 389 -18.04 -22.76 -2.78
C PRO A 389 -18.12 -24.28 -2.58
N MET A 390 -19.27 -24.78 -2.06
CA MET A 390 -19.46 -26.21 -1.84
C MET A 390 -19.57 -27.00 -3.14
N PHE A 391 -20.30 -26.46 -4.10
CA PHE A 391 -20.41 -27.01 -5.45
C PHE A 391 -19.05 -27.05 -6.15
N GLN A 392 -18.26 -25.98 -6.03
CA GLN A 392 -16.90 -25.94 -6.59
C GLN A 392 -15.99 -26.96 -5.90
N LEU A 393 -16.03 -27.05 -4.58
CA LEU A 393 -15.25 -28.01 -3.81
C LEU A 393 -15.61 -29.45 -4.13
N ALA A 394 -16.91 -29.76 -4.22
CA ALA A 394 -17.39 -31.09 -4.54
C ALA A 394 -16.91 -31.56 -5.92
N GLN A 395 -16.85 -30.66 -6.91
CA GLN A 395 -16.24 -30.97 -8.22
C GLN A 395 -14.75 -31.26 -8.12
N LEU A 396 -13.98 -30.41 -7.42
CA LEU A 396 -12.53 -30.57 -7.30
C LEU A 396 -12.14 -31.86 -6.58
N CYS A 397 -12.93 -32.26 -5.59
CA CYS A 397 -12.73 -33.51 -4.85
C CYS A 397 -13.39 -34.73 -5.52
N GLY A 398 -14.13 -34.56 -6.63
CA GLY A 398 -14.79 -35.65 -7.36
C GLY A 398 -15.91 -36.33 -6.57
N ILE A 399 -16.63 -35.58 -5.74
CA ILE A 399 -17.66 -36.12 -4.84
C ILE A 399 -18.93 -36.47 -5.60
N ASP A 400 -19.49 -37.64 -5.29
CA ASP A 400 -20.77 -38.06 -5.85
C ASP A 400 -21.93 -37.22 -5.30
N PRO A 401 -22.89 -36.79 -6.13
CA PRO A 401 -24.06 -36.04 -5.65
C PRO A 401 -24.85 -36.75 -4.55
N SER A 402 -24.86 -38.09 -4.49
CA SER A 402 -25.55 -38.84 -3.42
C SER A 402 -24.91 -38.67 -2.03
N ILE A 403 -23.62 -38.34 -1.97
CA ILE A 403 -22.94 -37.98 -0.70
C ILE A 403 -23.37 -36.58 -0.28
N VAL A 404 -23.43 -35.65 -1.24
CA VAL A 404 -23.90 -34.27 -1.00
C VAL A 404 -25.35 -34.24 -0.55
N GLU A 405 -26.21 -35.10 -1.12
CA GLU A 405 -27.60 -35.29 -0.71
C GLU A 405 -27.75 -35.75 0.75
N GLN A 406 -26.70 -36.35 1.33
CA GLN A 406 -26.66 -36.79 2.74
C GLN A 406 -26.03 -35.74 3.68
N TRP A 407 -25.64 -34.57 3.16
CA TRP A 407 -25.12 -33.52 4.01
C TRP A 407 -26.17 -33.00 4.98
N THR A 408 -25.78 -32.93 6.25
CA THR A 408 -26.58 -32.39 7.33
C THR A 408 -26.17 -30.93 7.58
N PRO A 409 -26.94 -30.15 8.35
CA PRO A 409 -26.52 -28.81 8.78
C PRO A 409 -25.12 -28.79 9.41
N ARG A 410 -24.73 -29.86 10.13
CA ARG A 410 -23.40 -30.01 10.72
C ARG A 410 -22.31 -30.20 9.65
N HIS A 411 -22.58 -30.93 8.58
CA HIS A 411 -21.65 -31.10 7.46
C HIS A 411 -21.42 -29.77 6.74
N VAL A 412 -22.50 -29.04 6.45
CA VAL A 412 -22.45 -27.69 5.87
C VAL A 412 -21.64 -26.73 6.75
N ALA A 413 -21.95 -26.67 8.05
CA ALA A 413 -21.23 -25.82 8.99
C ALA A 413 -19.73 -26.18 9.11
N ALA A 414 -19.39 -27.47 9.05
CA ALA A 414 -17.99 -27.92 9.06
C ALA A 414 -17.26 -27.44 7.80
N LEU A 415 -17.86 -27.58 6.60
CA LEU A 415 -17.28 -27.10 5.35
C LEU A 415 -17.12 -25.58 5.32
N GLU A 416 -18.12 -24.83 5.78
CA GLU A 416 -18.02 -23.37 5.93
C GLU A 416 -16.97 -22.94 6.96
N SER A 417 -16.73 -23.76 7.99
CA SER A 417 -15.63 -23.56 8.93
C SER A 417 -14.28 -23.79 8.26
N GLU A 418 -14.12 -24.86 7.48
CA GLU A 418 -12.87 -25.11 6.74
C GLU A 418 -12.60 -23.97 5.75
N LEU A 419 -13.58 -23.56 4.96
CA LEU A 419 -13.40 -22.52 3.95
C LEU A 419 -13.06 -21.15 4.56
N ARG A 420 -13.52 -20.88 5.79
CA ARG A 420 -13.07 -19.72 6.57
C ARG A 420 -11.67 -19.89 7.14
N GLU A 421 -11.28 -21.11 7.53
CA GLU A 421 -9.94 -21.39 8.02
C GLU A 421 -8.89 -21.31 6.89
N VAL A 422 -9.21 -21.78 5.68
CA VAL A 422 -8.37 -21.69 4.47
C VAL A 422 -8.86 -20.56 3.54
N ASP A 423 -9.00 -19.38 4.11
CA ASP A 423 -9.40 -18.17 3.41
C ASP A 423 -8.37 -17.70 2.35
N GLY A 424 -8.69 -16.61 1.63
CA GLY A 424 -7.83 -16.09 0.57
C GLY A 424 -6.45 -15.65 1.03
N VAL A 425 -6.31 -15.16 2.27
CA VAL A 425 -5.01 -14.77 2.82
C VAL A 425 -4.18 -16.02 3.12
N ARG A 426 -4.77 -17.01 3.79
CA ARG A 426 -4.08 -18.26 4.13
C ARG A 426 -3.67 -19.07 2.91
N ARG A 427 -4.53 -19.17 1.88
CA ARG A 427 -4.16 -19.83 0.62
C ARG A 427 -2.95 -19.16 -0.02
N ARG A 428 -2.94 -17.83 -0.08
CA ARG A 428 -1.82 -17.05 -0.62
C ARG A 428 -0.55 -17.20 0.22
N ARG A 429 -0.65 -17.26 1.55
CA ARG A 429 0.47 -17.57 2.45
C ARG A 429 1.10 -18.93 2.14
N ILE A 430 0.29 -19.99 2.06
CA ILE A 430 0.77 -21.34 1.74
C ILE A 430 1.45 -21.37 0.36
N LEU A 431 0.85 -20.72 -0.64
CA LEU A 431 1.42 -20.64 -1.99
C LEU A 431 2.72 -19.82 -2.02
N HIS A 432 2.81 -18.74 -1.23
CA HIS A 432 4.01 -17.95 -1.08
C HIS A 432 5.15 -18.77 -0.47
N GLN A 433 4.89 -19.45 0.64
CA GLN A 433 5.85 -20.33 1.29
C GLN A 433 6.30 -21.46 0.36
N ALA A 434 5.39 -22.02 -0.44
CA ALA A 434 5.73 -23.04 -1.43
C ALA A 434 6.66 -22.49 -2.53
N PHE A 435 6.43 -21.23 -2.95
CA PHE A 435 7.29 -20.52 -3.90
C PHE A 435 8.70 -20.29 -3.32
N GLU A 436 8.80 -19.81 -2.08
CA GLU A 436 10.08 -19.61 -1.41
C GLU A 436 10.83 -20.92 -1.17
N ARG A 437 10.10 -21.98 -0.76
CA ARG A 437 10.67 -23.30 -0.53
C ARG A 437 11.29 -23.88 -1.81
N ALA A 438 10.68 -23.64 -2.97
CA ALA A 438 11.25 -24.04 -4.25
C ALA A 438 12.56 -23.30 -4.57
N ILE A 439 12.65 -22.00 -4.25
CA ILE A 439 13.89 -21.20 -4.40
C ILE A 439 14.96 -21.72 -3.43
N ARG A 440 14.59 -21.94 -2.17
CA ARG A 440 15.49 -22.43 -1.11
C ARG A 440 16.09 -23.78 -1.45
N HIS A 441 15.28 -24.73 -1.93
CA HIS A 441 15.80 -26.03 -2.34
C HIS A 441 16.79 -25.92 -3.51
N ARG A 442 16.54 -25.05 -4.50
CA ARG A 442 17.50 -24.81 -5.59
C ARG A 442 18.82 -24.24 -5.08
N LEU A 443 18.77 -23.33 -4.10
CA LEU A 443 19.97 -22.80 -3.47
C LEU A 443 20.74 -23.90 -2.72
N TYR A 444 20.04 -24.73 -1.94
CA TYR A 444 20.66 -25.84 -1.22
C TYR A 444 21.27 -26.86 -2.17
N ASP A 445 20.56 -27.22 -3.24
CA ASP A 445 21.09 -28.07 -4.30
C ASP A 445 22.37 -27.42 -4.89
N ALA A 446 22.35 -26.13 -5.23
CA ALA A 446 23.53 -25.45 -5.75
C ALA A 446 24.71 -25.45 -4.77
N LEU A 447 24.47 -25.19 -3.48
CA LEU A 447 25.50 -25.20 -2.43
C LEU A 447 26.11 -26.59 -2.22
N VAL A 448 25.28 -27.65 -2.20
CA VAL A 448 25.76 -29.03 -2.05
C VAL A 448 26.62 -29.47 -3.23
N HIS A 449 26.29 -29.00 -4.44
CA HIS A 449 27.06 -29.34 -5.64
C HIS A 449 28.27 -28.42 -5.87
N HIS A 450 28.39 -27.30 -5.15
CA HIS A 450 29.50 -26.37 -5.31
C HIS A 450 30.64 -26.69 -4.33
N LEU A 451 31.73 -27.23 -4.84
CA LEU A 451 32.98 -27.42 -4.08
C LEU A 451 33.80 -26.12 -4.11
N PRO A 452 34.20 -25.55 -2.94
CA PRO A 452 35.08 -24.40 -2.90
C PRO A 452 36.40 -24.72 -3.60
N ARG A 453 36.85 -23.85 -4.51
CA ARG A 453 38.18 -23.98 -5.12
C ARG A 453 39.24 -23.55 -4.11
N THR A 454 40.26 -24.36 -3.94
CA THR A 454 41.44 -23.99 -3.14
C THR A 454 42.33 -23.06 -3.98
N PRO A 455 42.75 -21.88 -3.46
CA PRO A 455 43.66 -21.01 -4.17
C PRO A 455 44.96 -21.73 -4.53
N ALA A 456 45.44 -21.56 -5.76
CA ALA A 456 46.65 -22.23 -6.25
C ALA A 456 47.97 -21.60 -5.76
N GLY A 457 47.90 -20.44 -5.10
CA GLY A 457 49.05 -19.66 -4.62
C GLY A 457 48.65 -18.28 -4.09
N PRO A 458 49.61 -17.41 -3.74
CA PRO A 458 49.33 -16.03 -3.32
C PRO A 458 48.74 -15.21 -4.49
N PRO A 459 47.82 -14.26 -4.22
CA PRO A 459 47.19 -13.47 -5.27
C PRO A 459 48.20 -12.51 -5.92
N ALA A 460 48.08 -12.34 -7.24
CA ALA A 460 48.84 -11.36 -8.01
C ALA A 460 48.35 -9.92 -7.73
N PHE A 461 47.04 -9.76 -7.50
CA PHE A 461 46.44 -8.50 -7.08
C PHE A 461 45.14 -8.74 -6.32
N GLN A 462 44.75 -7.72 -5.55
CA GLN A 462 43.51 -7.70 -4.80
C GLN A 462 42.64 -6.54 -5.28
N ALA A 463 41.34 -6.76 -5.42
CA ALA A 463 40.38 -5.74 -5.83
C ALA A 463 39.21 -5.68 -4.84
N ILE A 464 38.81 -4.46 -4.47
CA ILE A 464 37.70 -4.23 -3.53
C ILE A 464 36.54 -3.62 -4.30
N PHE A 465 35.38 -4.29 -4.23
CA PHE A 465 34.14 -3.87 -4.90
C PHE A 465 33.06 -3.52 -3.87
N CYS A 466 31.96 -2.93 -4.35
CA CYS A 466 30.76 -2.79 -3.55
C CYS A 466 30.24 -4.18 -3.14
N LEU A 467 29.71 -4.31 -1.92
CA LEU A 467 29.06 -5.52 -1.39
C LEU A 467 27.71 -5.83 -2.07
N ASP A 468 27.26 -4.95 -2.96
CA ASP A 468 26.05 -5.15 -3.74
C ASP A 468 26.10 -6.47 -4.54
N GLU A 469 25.03 -7.28 -4.45
CA GLU A 469 24.94 -8.60 -5.08
C GLU A 469 25.17 -8.56 -6.61
N ARG A 470 24.89 -7.42 -7.24
CA ARG A 470 25.16 -7.22 -8.68
C ARG A 470 26.65 -7.31 -9.01
N GLU A 471 27.52 -6.86 -8.10
CA GLU A 471 28.99 -6.94 -8.26
C GLU A 471 29.52 -8.35 -7.96
N GLU A 472 28.75 -9.22 -7.28
CA GLU A 472 29.19 -10.58 -6.96
C GLU A 472 29.44 -11.40 -8.22
N SER A 473 28.56 -11.28 -9.22
CA SER A 473 28.74 -11.96 -10.50
C SER A 473 30.03 -11.52 -11.22
N PHE A 474 30.34 -10.22 -11.18
CA PHE A 474 31.55 -9.66 -11.76
C PHE A 474 32.81 -10.12 -11.02
N ARG A 475 32.76 -10.12 -9.69
CA ARG A 475 33.83 -10.61 -8.81
C ARG A 475 34.17 -12.07 -9.09
N ARG A 476 33.17 -12.96 -9.11
CA ARG A 476 33.37 -14.39 -9.39
C ARG A 476 33.86 -14.63 -10.81
N HIS A 477 33.36 -13.85 -11.77
CA HIS A 477 33.85 -13.92 -13.14
C HIS A 477 35.34 -13.51 -13.22
N LEU A 478 35.76 -12.47 -12.49
CA LEU A 478 37.14 -12.02 -12.47
C LEU A 478 38.08 -13.08 -11.89
N GLU A 479 37.70 -13.72 -10.78
CA GLU A 479 38.45 -14.82 -10.16
C GLU A 479 38.45 -16.10 -11.01
N GLU A 480 37.40 -16.32 -11.80
CA GLU A 480 37.33 -17.45 -12.74
C GLU A 480 38.26 -17.24 -13.94
N VAL A 481 38.29 -16.01 -14.49
CA VAL A 481 39.14 -15.64 -15.62
C VAL A 481 40.61 -15.54 -15.21
N ASP A 482 40.89 -15.03 -14.01
CA ASP A 482 42.22 -14.93 -13.43
C ASP A 482 42.26 -15.56 -12.02
N PRO A 483 42.67 -16.83 -11.91
CA PRO A 483 42.78 -17.52 -10.62
C PRO A 483 43.80 -16.92 -9.64
N ALA A 484 44.64 -15.97 -10.08
CA ALA A 484 45.54 -15.21 -9.22
C ALA A 484 44.91 -13.89 -8.72
N CYS A 485 43.69 -13.55 -9.13
CA CYS A 485 42.92 -12.45 -8.58
C CYS A 485 42.23 -12.87 -7.28
N GLU A 486 42.24 -12.00 -6.28
CA GLU A 486 41.40 -12.13 -5.09
C GLU A 486 40.49 -10.90 -4.94
N THR A 487 39.18 -11.12 -4.82
CA THR A 487 38.23 -10.02 -4.71
C THR A 487 37.61 -9.92 -3.31
N PHE A 488 37.53 -8.69 -2.80
CA PHE A 488 36.84 -8.35 -1.55
C PHE A 488 35.61 -7.50 -1.83
N ALA A 489 34.70 -7.48 -0.87
CA ALA A 489 33.55 -6.59 -0.88
C ALA A 489 33.56 -5.70 0.35
N THR A 490 33.10 -4.46 0.17
CA THR A 490 32.86 -3.50 1.24
C THR A 490 31.47 -2.90 1.08
N ALA A 491 30.83 -2.53 2.19
CA ALA A 491 29.60 -1.76 2.16
C ALA A 491 29.80 -0.51 1.27
N GLY A 492 28.73 -0.10 0.57
CA GLY A 492 28.72 1.08 -0.30
C GLY A 492 29.25 2.33 0.42
N PHE A 493 29.54 3.40 -0.30
CA PHE A 493 30.17 4.64 0.21
C PHE A 493 31.53 4.49 0.93
N PHE A 494 32.12 3.28 0.98
CA PHE A 494 33.46 3.01 1.52
C PHE A 494 33.68 3.54 2.95
N ASN A 495 32.61 3.61 3.76
CA ASN A 495 32.60 4.21 5.11
C ASN A 495 32.96 5.71 5.14
N VAL A 496 32.91 6.42 4.01
CA VAL A 496 33.15 7.87 3.92
C VAL A 496 31.82 8.60 3.71
N ALA A 497 31.13 8.90 4.82
CA ALA A 497 29.92 9.72 4.77
C ALA A 497 30.29 11.19 4.57
N MET A 498 29.83 11.79 3.47
CA MET A 498 30.12 13.19 3.14
C MET A 498 28.89 13.91 2.57
N TYR A 499 28.79 15.21 2.80
CA TYR A 499 28.08 16.11 1.91
C TYR A 499 28.99 16.41 0.73
N HIS A 500 28.60 15.94 -0.46
CA HIS A 500 29.32 16.23 -1.70
C HIS A 500 28.65 17.37 -2.43
N GLU A 501 29.45 18.36 -2.86
CA GLU A 501 29.00 19.43 -3.75
C GLU A 501 29.90 19.44 -4.98
N GLY A 502 29.37 18.95 -6.10
CA GLY A 502 30.07 19.03 -7.38
C GLY A 502 30.21 20.48 -7.85
N VAL A 503 31.14 20.75 -8.76
CA VAL A 503 31.45 22.12 -9.24
C VAL A 503 30.20 22.86 -9.77
N THR A 504 29.24 22.12 -10.34
CA THR A 504 28.02 22.65 -10.93
C THR A 504 26.78 22.48 -10.05
N ASP A 505 26.91 21.84 -8.89
CA ASP A 505 25.77 21.58 -8.03
C ASP A 505 25.27 22.89 -7.41
N ALA A 506 23.95 23.02 -7.28
CA ALA A 506 23.36 24.21 -6.65
C ALA A 506 23.48 24.15 -5.13
N HIS A 507 23.51 22.94 -4.58
CA HIS A 507 23.56 22.64 -3.15
C HIS A 507 24.29 21.32 -2.94
N ALA A 508 25.02 21.20 -1.83
CA ALA A 508 25.58 19.93 -1.41
C ALA A 508 24.50 18.87 -1.15
N ARG A 509 24.82 17.62 -1.45
CA ARG A 509 23.97 16.45 -1.23
C ARG A 509 24.66 15.42 -0.33
N PRO A 510 23.95 14.79 0.61
CA PRO A 510 24.52 13.73 1.42
C PRO A 510 24.77 12.48 0.56
N LEU A 511 26.00 11.97 0.54
CA LEU A 511 26.41 10.70 -0.05
C LEU A 511 26.62 9.66 1.06
N CYS A 512 25.52 9.19 1.62
CA CYS A 512 25.51 8.17 2.68
C CYS A 512 24.12 7.50 2.79
N PRO A 513 24.01 6.34 3.49
CA PRO A 513 22.74 5.73 3.85
C PRO A 513 21.80 6.69 4.57
N VAL A 514 20.49 6.43 4.50
CA VAL A 514 19.47 7.27 5.14
C VAL A 514 19.67 7.45 6.64
N ALA A 515 20.14 6.43 7.33
CA ALA A 515 20.39 6.46 8.77
C ALA A 515 21.61 7.31 9.17
N ILE A 516 22.51 7.64 8.22
CA ILE A 516 23.74 8.36 8.52
C ILE A 516 23.57 9.85 8.21
N ARG A 517 24.09 10.70 9.10
CA ARG A 517 24.25 12.14 8.87
C ARG A 517 25.75 12.42 8.67
N PRO A 518 26.17 12.93 7.50
CA PRO A 518 27.57 13.21 7.27
C PRO A 518 28.09 14.31 8.21
N ASP A 519 29.32 14.15 8.68
CA ASP A 519 30.06 15.19 9.41
C ASP A 519 31.05 15.94 8.50
N HIS A 520 31.33 15.38 7.31
CA HIS A 520 32.29 15.91 6.37
C HIS A 520 31.61 16.61 5.21
N TYR A 521 32.17 17.74 4.78
CA TYR A 521 31.76 18.47 3.59
C TYR A 521 32.89 18.44 2.56
N VAL A 522 32.60 17.92 1.38
CA VAL A 522 33.54 17.72 0.27
C VAL A 522 33.00 18.46 -0.94
N ALA A 523 33.59 19.61 -1.23
CA ALA A 523 33.30 20.36 -2.43
C ALA A 523 34.36 20.09 -3.49
N GLU A 524 33.93 19.90 -4.73
CA GLU A 524 34.82 19.97 -5.88
C GLU A 524 35.19 21.43 -6.11
N ILE A 525 36.50 21.71 -6.04
CA ILE A 525 37.05 23.04 -6.26
C ILE A 525 37.80 22.98 -7.59
N GLU A 526 37.48 23.90 -8.51
CA GLU A 526 38.23 24.03 -9.76
C GLU A 526 39.68 24.43 -9.44
N ALA A 527 40.63 23.55 -9.79
CA ALA A 527 42.04 23.89 -9.80
C ALA A 527 42.32 24.80 -11.02
N ASP A 528 42.81 26.02 -10.75
CA ASP A 528 43.22 27.08 -11.69
C ASP A 528 42.17 28.10 -12.22
N GLY A 529 42.12 29.26 -11.57
CA GLY A 529 42.73 30.48 -12.12
C GLY A 529 42.22 31.14 -13.42
N ARG A 530 41.18 30.65 -14.11
CA ARG A 530 40.57 31.36 -15.28
C ARG A 530 39.23 32.02 -14.93
N GLY A 531 39.25 32.84 -13.88
CA GLY A 531 38.07 33.37 -13.19
C GLY A 531 37.09 34.29 -13.97
N LEU A 532 37.33 34.66 -15.23
CA LEU A 532 36.46 35.58 -15.98
C LEU A 532 35.56 34.90 -17.03
N VAL A 533 36.10 33.95 -17.80
CA VAL A 533 35.40 33.28 -18.92
C VAL A 533 34.39 32.26 -18.42
N GLU A 534 34.59 31.73 -17.22
CA GLU A 534 33.71 30.72 -16.62
C GLU A 534 32.75 31.27 -15.58
N ARG A 535 33.03 32.42 -14.94
CA ARG A 535 31.97 33.20 -14.28
C ARG A 535 30.88 33.60 -15.27
N THR A 536 31.26 33.94 -16.50
CA THR A 536 30.30 34.16 -17.60
C THR A 536 29.59 32.86 -17.96
N ARG A 537 30.25 31.69 -18.08
CA ARG A 537 29.54 30.41 -18.31
C ARG A 537 28.62 29.98 -17.16
N ARG A 538 28.98 30.27 -15.90
CA ARG A 538 28.18 29.99 -14.69
C ARG A 538 26.98 30.93 -14.62
N PHE A 539 27.17 32.21 -14.92
CA PHE A 539 26.09 33.20 -15.09
C PHE A 539 25.23 32.87 -16.31
N HIS A 540 25.80 32.47 -17.45
CA HIS A 540 25.07 32.09 -18.66
C HIS A 540 24.32 30.78 -18.49
N ARG A 541 24.81 29.79 -17.74
CA ARG A 541 24.05 28.57 -17.42
C ARG A 541 23.01 28.78 -16.34
N ARG A 542 23.27 29.58 -15.31
CA ARG A 542 22.23 30.03 -14.37
C ARG A 542 21.19 30.89 -15.08
N ALA A 543 21.60 31.81 -15.95
CA ALA A 543 20.71 32.64 -16.75
C ALA A 543 19.99 31.84 -17.83
N ALA A 544 20.61 30.83 -18.46
CA ALA A 544 19.94 29.97 -19.45
C ALA A 544 19.05 28.91 -18.78
N GLY A 545 19.41 28.44 -17.59
CA GLY A 545 18.56 27.60 -16.74
C GLY A 545 17.38 28.40 -16.22
N PHE A 546 17.62 29.62 -15.72
CA PHE A 546 16.59 30.58 -15.31
C PHE A 546 15.72 31.03 -16.48
N LEU A 547 16.29 31.38 -17.63
CA LEU A 547 15.57 31.80 -18.84
C LEU A 547 14.86 30.61 -19.49
N GLY A 548 15.47 29.44 -19.53
CA GLY A 548 14.85 28.20 -20.03
C GLY A 548 13.70 27.74 -19.14
N TYR A 549 13.88 27.80 -17.82
CA TYR A 549 12.84 27.56 -16.83
C TYR A 549 11.72 28.61 -16.93
N ASN A 550 12.04 29.90 -16.97
CA ASN A 550 11.04 30.98 -17.10
C ASN A 550 10.34 31.01 -18.47
N VAL A 551 10.99 30.60 -19.56
CA VAL A 551 10.36 30.46 -20.89
C VAL A 551 9.49 29.20 -20.94
N HIS A 552 9.95 28.08 -20.39
CA HIS A 552 9.17 26.84 -20.31
C HIS A 552 7.94 27.00 -19.42
N LEU A 553 8.07 27.62 -18.25
CA LEU A 553 6.96 27.93 -17.34
C LEU A 553 6.10 29.11 -17.84
N GLY A 554 6.70 30.17 -18.35
CA GLY A 554 6.01 31.35 -18.89
C GLY A 554 5.09 30.99 -20.06
N SER A 555 5.49 30.02 -20.90
CA SER A 555 4.67 29.49 -22.00
C SER A 555 3.38 28.76 -21.56
N ARG A 556 3.25 28.41 -20.27
CA ARG A 556 2.10 27.67 -19.71
C ARG A 556 1.17 28.51 -18.82
N LEU A 557 1.49 29.79 -18.60
CA LEU A 557 0.61 30.72 -17.89
C LEU A 557 -0.36 31.40 -18.88
N PRO A 558 -1.63 31.68 -18.51
CA PRO A 558 -2.67 32.08 -19.47
C PRO A 558 -2.36 33.37 -20.25
N VAL A 559 -1.77 34.38 -19.60
CA VAL A 559 -1.53 35.70 -20.20
C VAL A 559 -0.09 35.87 -20.74
N PRO A 560 0.98 35.55 -19.98
CA PRO A 560 2.35 35.62 -20.49
C PRO A 560 2.65 34.53 -21.53
N GLY A 561 2.02 33.35 -21.40
CA GLY A 561 2.22 32.23 -22.29
C GLY A 561 1.53 32.42 -23.63
N ALA A 562 0.35 33.03 -23.64
CA ALA A 562 -0.31 33.45 -24.89
C ALA A 562 0.56 34.47 -25.66
N LEU A 563 1.14 35.47 -24.97
CA LEU A 563 2.03 36.46 -25.56
C LEU A 563 3.37 35.86 -26.06
N LEU A 564 4.01 35.00 -25.27
CA LEU A 564 5.26 34.33 -25.65
C LEU A 564 5.07 33.33 -26.80
N MET A 565 3.98 32.54 -26.79
CA MET A 565 3.67 31.61 -27.86
C MET A 565 3.28 32.31 -29.16
N THR A 566 2.53 33.42 -29.09
CA THR A 566 2.22 34.21 -30.30
C THR A 566 3.44 34.92 -30.86
N ALA A 567 4.30 35.49 -30.01
CA ALA A 567 5.50 36.20 -30.47
C ALA A 567 6.64 35.29 -30.95
N PHE A 568 6.85 34.13 -30.30
CA PHE A 568 8.03 33.28 -30.52
C PHE A 568 7.72 31.80 -30.78
N GLY A 569 6.46 31.36 -30.74
CA GLY A 569 6.09 29.95 -30.96
C GLY A 569 6.47 29.42 -32.34
N TRP A 570 6.52 30.28 -33.36
CA TRP A 570 6.99 29.93 -34.70
C TRP A 570 8.49 29.59 -34.76
N LEU A 571 9.31 30.05 -33.80
CA LEU A 571 10.72 29.68 -33.70
C LEU A 571 10.90 28.22 -33.24
N ALA A 572 9.92 27.65 -32.53
CA ALA A 572 9.94 26.23 -32.14
C ALA A 572 9.70 25.28 -33.33
N LEU A 573 9.18 25.79 -34.45
CA LEU A 573 8.95 25.06 -35.70
C LEU A 573 10.28 24.70 -36.39
N VAL A 574 11.31 25.54 -36.23
CA VAL A 574 12.65 25.32 -36.80
C VAL A 574 13.33 24.04 -36.24
N PRO A 575 13.48 23.85 -34.92
CA PRO A 575 14.03 22.59 -34.38
C PRO A 575 13.11 21.38 -34.60
N LEU A 576 11.79 21.57 -34.72
CA LEU A 576 10.86 20.50 -35.07
C LEU A 576 11.09 20.00 -36.50
N VAL A 577 11.15 20.92 -37.48
CA VAL A 577 11.46 20.60 -38.89
C VAL A 577 12.85 19.98 -39.02
N LEU A 578 13.85 20.50 -38.31
CA LEU A 578 15.18 19.91 -38.27
C LEU A 578 15.19 18.50 -37.66
N ARG A 579 14.35 18.20 -36.66
CA ARG A 579 14.23 16.86 -36.08
C ARG A 579 13.52 15.87 -36.99
N VAL A 580 12.50 16.33 -37.73
CA VAL A 580 11.67 15.48 -38.60
C VAL A 580 12.32 15.26 -39.96
N VAL A 581 12.86 16.30 -40.58
CA VAL A 581 13.42 16.26 -41.93
C VAL A 581 14.91 15.93 -41.93
N PHE A 582 15.65 16.35 -40.90
CA PHE A 582 17.12 16.16 -40.81
C PHE A 582 17.59 15.58 -39.45
N PRO A 583 17.06 14.41 -39.02
CA PRO A 583 17.29 13.86 -37.68
C PRO A 583 18.77 13.67 -37.35
N TRP A 584 19.61 13.31 -38.33
CA TRP A 584 21.05 13.11 -38.15
C TRP A 584 21.80 14.40 -37.77
N LEU A 585 21.50 15.54 -38.43
CA LEU A 585 22.07 16.85 -38.07
C LEU A 585 21.65 17.27 -36.66
N SER A 586 20.38 17.05 -36.30
CA SER A 586 19.88 17.37 -34.96
C SER A 586 20.56 16.53 -33.86
N SER A 587 20.94 15.28 -34.18
CA SER A 587 21.67 14.39 -33.26
C SER A 587 23.12 14.82 -33.06
N ARG A 588 23.73 15.44 -34.09
CA ARG A 588 25.12 15.91 -34.06
C ARG A 588 25.24 17.24 -33.30
N TRP A 589 24.27 18.14 -33.49
CA TRP A 589 24.17 19.40 -32.73
C TRP A 589 23.91 19.18 -31.23
N ARG A 590 23.14 18.16 -30.86
CA ARG A 590 22.88 17.81 -29.44
C ARG A 590 24.06 17.16 -28.72
N ARG A 591 25.08 16.70 -29.43
CA ARG A 591 26.31 16.13 -28.84
C ARG A 591 27.42 17.18 -28.61
N ILE A 592 27.26 18.38 -29.15
CA ILE A 592 28.24 19.49 -29.07
C ILE A 592 27.84 20.53 -28.00
N ARG A 593 26.59 20.47 -27.51
CA ARG A 593 26.10 21.17 -26.32
C ARG A 593 26.06 20.20 -25.16
#